data_AF-A0A5M4B745-F1
#
_entry.id   AF-A0A5M4B745-F1
#
_cell.length_a   1.000
_cell.length_b   1.000
_cell.length_c   1.000
_cell.angle_alpha   90.00
_cell.angle_beta   90.00
_cell.angle_gamma   90.00
#
_symmetry.space_group_name_H-M   'P 1'
#
loop_
_entity.id
_entity.type
_entity.pdbx_description
1 polymer ?
#
loop_
_entity_poly.entity_id
_entity_poly.type
_entity_poly.pdbx_seq_one_letter_code
_entity_poly.pdbx_strand_id
1 'polypeptide(L)'
;MMKRINTQYRSSEEISLEALQEFLQEGIYEEDFVVLYDDESSEDYIQMAEMGGKFVLEVRLHTEKDFQHFRSYWDTAEETTPIFVAFYNNQPIDFEYWEEVTQEFKEEN
;
A
#
# COMPACT_ATOMS: atom_id res chain seq x y z
N MET A 1 10.25 -2.00 -13.40
CA MET A 1 9.42 -2.91 -12.59
C MET A 1 7.99 -2.67 -12.97
N MET A 2 7.22 -3.74 -13.07
CA MET A 2 5.77 -3.69 -13.31
C MET A 2 5.08 -3.71 -11.95
N LYS A 3 4.15 -2.79 -11.72
CA LYS A 3 3.36 -2.75 -10.49
C LYS A 3 2.04 -3.49 -10.74
N ARG A 4 1.63 -4.28 -9.77
CA ARG A 4 0.36 -5.02 -9.79
C ARG A 4 -0.55 -4.54 -8.69
N ILE A 5 -1.84 -4.49 -9.01
CA ILE A 5 -2.91 -4.19 -8.08
C ILE A 5 -3.64 -5.48 -7.69
N ASN A 6 -4.04 -5.57 -6.43
CA ASN A 6 -4.96 -6.57 -5.93
C ASN A 6 -6.03 -5.87 -5.09
N THR A 7 -7.30 -6.18 -5.36
CA THR A 7 -8.48 -5.64 -4.68
C THR A 7 -9.44 -6.81 -4.41
N GLN A 8 -10.65 -6.57 -3.90
CA GLN A 8 -11.59 -7.69 -3.76
C GLN A 8 -12.12 -8.19 -5.11
N TYR A 9 -12.08 -7.36 -6.15
CA TYR A 9 -12.59 -7.68 -7.48
C TYR A 9 -11.49 -7.93 -8.52
N ARG A 10 -10.25 -7.51 -8.25
CA ARG A 10 -9.11 -7.67 -9.18
C ARG A 10 -8.04 -8.53 -8.54
N SER A 11 -7.68 -9.64 -9.19
CA SER A 11 -6.65 -10.54 -8.69
C SER A 11 -5.36 -10.36 -9.48
N SER A 12 -4.40 -9.66 -8.89
CA SER A 12 -3.04 -9.53 -9.43
C SER A 12 -3.06 -9.01 -10.86
N GLU A 13 -3.52 -7.78 -11.10
CA GLU A 13 -3.57 -7.17 -12.43
C GLU A 13 -2.46 -6.14 -12.59
N GLU A 14 -1.80 -6.08 -13.75
CA GLU A 14 -0.86 -4.99 -14.05
C GLU A 14 -1.62 -3.66 -14.11
N ILE A 15 -1.08 -2.62 -13.47
CA ILE A 15 -1.71 -1.30 -13.44
C ILE A 15 -0.74 -0.22 -13.88
N SER A 16 -1.22 0.72 -14.69
CA SER A 16 -0.48 1.93 -15.03
C SER A 16 -0.61 2.97 -13.91
N LEU A 17 0.33 3.92 -13.84
CA LEU A 17 0.26 5.00 -12.85
C LEU A 17 -1.05 5.81 -12.98
N GLU A 18 -1.46 6.13 -14.20
CA GLU A 18 -2.70 6.88 -14.47
C GLU A 18 -3.93 6.11 -13.96
N ALA A 19 -4.04 4.82 -14.28
CA ALA A 19 -5.15 3.99 -13.84
C ALA A 19 -5.17 3.79 -12.31
N LEU A 20 -4.01 3.72 -11.67
CA LEU A 20 -3.91 3.67 -10.21
C LEU A 20 -4.42 4.96 -9.58
N GLN A 21 -4.04 6.12 -10.10
CA GLN A 21 -4.47 7.41 -9.57
C GLN A 21 -5.98 7.61 -9.73
N GLU A 22 -6.53 7.26 -10.88
CA GLU A 22 -7.99 7.27 -11.13
C GLU A 22 -8.71 6.32 -10.15
N PHE A 23 -8.18 5.11 -9.97
CA PHE A 23 -8.74 4.13 -9.03
C PHE A 23 -8.74 4.63 -7.58
N LEU A 24 -7.68 5.28 -7.11
CA LEU A 24 -7.59 5.80 -5.74
C LEU A 24 -8.50 7.01 -5.49
N GLN A 25 -8.90 7.72 -6.54
CA GLN A 25 -9.81 8.87 -6.44
C GLN A 25 -11.28 8.47 -6.48
N GLU A 26 -11.61 7.44 -7.26
CA GLU A 26 -13.02 7.12 -7.55
C GLU A 26 -13.38 5.68 -7.18
N GLY A 27 -12.53 4.72 -7.54
CA GLY A 27 -12.83 3.29 -7.43
C GLY A 27 -12.67 2.71 -6.03
N ILE A 28 -11.79 3.26 -5.20
CA ILE A 28 -11.48 2.70 -3.87
C ILE A 28 -12.70 2.67 -2.94
N TYR A 29 -13.63 3.60 -3.05
CA TYR A 29 -14.82 3.64 -2.19
C TYR A 29 -15.82 2.50 -2.45
N GLU A 30 -15.61 1.74 -3.53
CA GLU A 30 -16.36 0.53 -3.86
C GLU A 30 -15.64 -0.75 -3.41
N GLU A 31 -14.45 -0.61 -2.83
CA GLU A 31 -13.52 -1.69 -2.49
C GLU A 31 -13.14 -1.62 -0.98
N ASP A 32 -13.19 -2.76 -0.30
CA ASP A 32 -12.78 -2.99 1.08
C ASP A 32 -11.27 -2.76 1.25
N PHE A 33 -10.49 -3.05 0.21
CA PHE A 33 -9.04 -2.87 0.22
C PHE A 33 -8.44 -2.68 -1.18
N VAL A 34 -7.24 -2.10 -1.20
CA VAL A 34 -6.33 -2.09 -2.34
C VAL A 34 -4.92 -2.44 -1.88
N VAL A 35 -4.24 -3.29 -2.62
CA VAL A 35 -2.82 -3.60 -2.46
C VAL A 35 -2.11 -3.30 -3.77
N LEU A 36 -0.99 -2.58 -3.70
CA LEU A 36 -0.07 -2.36 -4.81
C LEU A 36 1.30 -2.97 -4.45
N TYR A 37 1.85 -3.78 -5.34
CA TYR A 37 3.13 -4.49 -5.12
C TYR A 37 3.88 -4.68 -6.46
N ASP A 38 5.15 -5.08 -6.41
CA ASP A 38 5.91 -5.40 -7.63
C ASP A 38 5.65 -6.84 -8.09
N ASP A 39 5.59 -7.04 -9.40
CA ASP A 39 5.59 -8.38 -9.97
C ASP A 39 6.95 -9.06 -9.81
N GLU A 40 6.93 -10.30 -9.32
CA GLU A 40 7.99 -11.31 -9.34
C GLU A 40 9.01 -11.44 -8.20
N SER A 41 9.10 -10.58 -7.18
CA SER A 41 10.03 -10.88 -6.06
C SER A 41 9.98 -9.99 -4.83
N SER A 42 9.36 -8.81 -4.90
CA SER A 42 9.25 -7.99 -3.69
C SER A 42 8.03 -8.43 -2.91
N GLU A 43 8.27 -8.87 -1.69
CA GLU A 43 7.25 -8.90 -0.64
C GLU A 43 6.93 -7.47 -0.15
N ASP A 44 7.39 -6.45 -0.88
CA ASP A 44 7.10 -5.04 -0.64
C ASP A 44 5.72 -4.72 -1.19
N TYR A 45 4.92 -4.08 -0.36
CA TYR A 45 3.60 -3.65 -0.76
C TYR A 45 3.24 -2.36 -0.06
N ILE A 46 2.28 -1.67 -0.66
CA ILE A 46 1.45 -0.68 0.01
C ILE A 46 0.01 -1.15 -0.06
N GLN A 47 -0.66 -1.17 1.09
CA GLN A 47 -2.04 -1.58 1.23
C GLN A 47 -2.85 -0.47 1.88
N MET A 48 -4.05 -0.23 1.38
CA MET A 48 -5.05 0.60 2.03
C MET A 48 -6.35 -0.18 2.24
N ALA A 49 -7.00 0.03 3.39
CA ALA A 49 -8.32 -0.51 3.69
C ALA A 49 -9.09 0.44 4.61
N GLU A 50 -10.42 0.41 4.57
CA GLU A 50 -11.25 1.17 5.51
C GLU A 50 -11.36 0.44 6.86
N MET A 51 -11.09 1.14 7.97
CA MET A 51 -11.27 0.62 9.32
C MET A 51 -11.77 1.70 10.26
N GLY A 52 -12.97 1.50 10.82
CA GLY A 52 -13.54 2.39 11.83
C GLY A 52 -13.81 3.82 11.33
N GLY A 53 -14.15 3.99 10.05
CA GLY A 53 -14.40 5.29 9.42
C GLY A 53 -13.15 6.10 9.10
N LYS A 54 -11.98 5.44 9.05
CA LYS A 54 -10.71 5.98 8.58
C LYS A 54 -10.11 5.03 7.55
N PHE A 55 -9.17 5.52 6.75
CA PHE A 55 -8.35 4.68 5.88
C PHE A 55 -7.06 4.32 6.60
N VAL A 56 -6.81 3.02 6.76
CA VAL A 56 -5.54 2.50 7.25
C VAL A 56 -4.64 2.26 6.06
N LEU A 57 -3.43 2.83 6.11
CA LEU A 57 -2.40 2.64 5.10
C LEU A 57 -1.25 1.87 5.73
N GLU A 58 -0.87 0.77 5.12
CA GLU A 58 0.23 -0.10 5.55
C GLU A 58 1.27 -0.19 4.43
N VAL A 59 2.55 -0.05 4.78
CA VAL A 59 3.67 -0.16 3.83
C VAL A 59 4.71 -1.11 4.38
N ARG A 60 4.95 -2.21 3.67
CA ARG A 60 6.04 -3.16 3.96
C ARG A 60 7.17 -2.96 2.98
N LEU A 61 8.39 -2.83 3.49
CA LEU A 61 9.61 -2.70 2.70
C LEU A 61 10.68 -3.67 3.21
N HIS A 62 11.28 -4.41 2.27
CA HIS A 62 12.35 -5.36 2.53
C HIS A 62 13.70 -4.64 2.48
N THR A 63 14.52 -5.00 3.45
CA THR A 63 15.94 -4.68 3.53
C THR A 63 16.74 -5.92 3.14
N GLU A 64 18.07 -5.82 3.06
CA GLU A 64 18.93 -6.97 2.73
C GLU A 64 18.78 -8.17 3.69
N LYS A 65 18.22 -7.99 4.88
CA LYS A 65 18.21 -9.02 5.94
C LYS A 65 16.86 -9.26 6.60
N ASP A 66 15.90 -8.37 6.40
CA ASP A 66 14.63 -8.35 7.15
C ASP A 66 13.65 -7.40 6.44
N PHE A 67 12.45 -7.20 6.99
CA PHE A 67 11.52 -6.17 6.56
C PHE A 67 11.23 -5.15 7.67
N GLN A 68 10.74 -3.99 7.25
CA GLN A 68 10.06 -3.02 8.08
C GLN A 68 8.62 -2.86 7.61
N HIS A 69 7.70 -2.70 8.55
CA HIS A 69 6.28 -2.53 8.28
C HIS A 69 5.78 -1.29 9.02
N PHE A 70 5.18 -0.38 8.28
CA PHE A 70 4.69 0.90 8.80
C PHE A 70 3.18 1.01 8.61
N ARG A 71 2.49 1.61 9.59
CA ARG A 71 1.04 1.88 9.56
C ARG A 71 0.76 3.36 9.82
N SER A 72 -0.21 3.91 9.10
CA SER A 72 -0.76 5.24 9.36
C SER A 72 -2.27 5.27 9.08
N TYR A 73 -2.94 6.30 9.58
CA TYR A 73 -4.39 6.48 9.49
C TYR A 73 -4.72 7.82 8.85
N TRP A 74 -5.63 7.80 7.89
CA TRP A 74 -6.01 8.93 7.07
C TRP A 74 -7.52 9.14 7.10
N ASP A 75 -7.97 10.37 6.90
CA ASP A 75 -9.39 10.69 6.92
C ASP A 75 -10.04 10.44 5.56
N THR A 76 -9.28 10.53 4.46
CA THR A 76 -9.75 10.18 3.11
C THR A 76 -8.74 9.37 2.32
N ALA A 77 -9.21 8.64 1.30
CA ALA A 77 -8.34 7.85 0.44
C ALA A 77 -7.43 8.73 -0.44
N GLU A 78 -7.91 9.90 -0.87
CA GLU A 78 -7.16 10.81 -1.74
C GLU A 78 -5.89 11.33 -1.07
N GLU A 79 -5.91 11.54 0.25
CA GLU A 79 -4.73 11.94 1.03
C GLU A 79 -3.58 10.92 0.94
N THR A 80 -3.90 9.64 0.69
CA THR A 80 -2.91 8.56 0.54
C THR A 80 -2.30 8.50 -0.86
N THR A 81 -2.92 9.14 -1.85
CA THR A 81 -2.50 9.04 -3.27
C THR A 81 -1.02 9.39 -3.49
N PRO A 82 -0.46 10.47 -2.90
CA PRO A 82 0.96 10.77 -3.04
C PRO A 82 1.88 9.65 -2.57
N ILE A 83 1.47 8.87 -1.56
CA ILE A 83 2.26 7.75 -1.02
C ILE A 83 2.23 6.56 -1.98
N PHE A 84 1.06 6.24 -2.54
CA PHE A 84 0.94 5.24 -3.61
C PHE A 84 1.78 5.61 -4.84
N VAL A 85 1.76 6.87 -5.25
CA VAL A 85 2.57 7.37 -6.37
C VAL A 85 4.06 7.28 -6.07
N ALA A 86 4.48 7.60 -4.84
CA ALA A 86 5.87 7.46 -4.41
C ALA A 86 6.30 5.98 -4.46
N PHE A 87 5.49 5.07 -3.91
CA PHE A 87 5.74 3.62 -3.95
C PHE A 87 5.79 3.09 -5.39
N TYR A 88 4.85 3.50 -6.25
CA TYR A 88 4.81 3.10 -7.66
C TYR A 88 6.11 3.46 -8.38
N ASN A 89 6.66 4.65 -8.09
CA ASN A 89 7.88 5.16 -8.72
C ASN A 89 9.17 4.78 -7.98
N ASN A 90 9.10 3.92 -6.96
CA ASN A 90 10.22 3.56 -6.08
C ASN A 90 10.93 4.78 -5.49
N GLN A 91 10.15 5.80 -5.13
CA GLN A 91 10.64 7.00 -4.45
C GLN A 91 10.66 6.77 -2.93
N PRO A 92 11.59 7.40 -2.20
CA PRO A 92 11.58 7.36 -0.74
C PRO A 92 10.25 7.87 -0.17
N ILE A 93 9.73 7.16 0.83
CA ILE A 93 8.56 7.57 1.62
C ILE A 93 9.06 8.03 2.98
N ASP A 94 8.50 9.13 3.47
CA ASP A 94 8.78 9.64 4.81
C ASP A 94 7.84 8.99 5.82
N PHE A 95 8.42 8.25 6.77
CA PHE A 95 7.73 7.51 7.81
C PHE A 95 7.82 8.17 9.20
N GLU A 96 8.30 9.42 9.32
CA GLU A 96 8.55 10.08 10.63
C GLU A 96 7.36 10.01 11.61
N TYR A 97 6.12 10.06 11.10
CA TYR A 97 4.89 10.03 11.90
C TYR A 97 4.09 8.74 11.77
N TRP A 98 4.66 7.71 11.16
CA TRP A 98 4.01 6.40 11.00
C TRP A 98 4.38 5.51 12.18
N GLU A 99 3.47 4.61 12.54
CA GLU A 99 3.75 3.57 13.52
C GLU A 99 4.55 2.45 12.87
N GLU A 100 5.71 2.10 13.42
CA GLU A 100 6.45 0.90 13.00
C GLU A 100 5.83 -0.34 13.67
N VAL A 101 5.05 -1.10 12.89
CA VAL A 101 4.28 -2.27 13.32
C VAL A 101 4.97 -3.60 12.97
N THR A 102 6.25 -3.55 12.57
CA THR A 102 7.06 -4.71 12.15
C THR A 102 6.92 -5.93 13.08
N GLN A 103 6.88 -5.72 14.40
CA GLN A 103 6.83 -6.81 15.38
C GLN A 103 5.49 -7.57 15.39
N GLU A 104 4.38 -6.92 15.04
CA GLU A 104 3.05 -7.58 14.94
C GLU A 104 3.06 -8.73 13.93
N PHE A 105 3.99 -8.69 12.97
CA PHE A 105 4.10 -9.62 11.85
C PHE A 105 5.32 -10.54 11.96
N LYS A 106 6.09 -10.46 13.05
CA LYS A 106 7.25 -11.34 13.31
C LYS A 106 6.94 -12.47 14.30
N GLU A 107 5.83 -12.41 15.03
CA GLU A 107 5.48 -13.39 16.07
C GLU A 107 4.58 -14.55 15.61
N GLU A 108 4.43 -14.80 14.31
CA GLU A 108 3.89 -16.07 13.80
C GLU A 108 5.01 -17.00 13.34
N ASN A 109 5.67 -17.67 14.28
CA ASN A 109 6.39 -18.95 14.09
C ASN A 109 6.08 -19.91 15.23
#